data_AF-A0A919K8W5-F1
#
_entry.id   AF-A0A919K8W5-F1
#
_cell.length_a   1.000
_cell.length_b   1.000
_cell.length_c   1.000
_cell.angle_alpha   90.00
_cell.angle_beta   90.00
_cell.angle_gamma   90.00
#
_symmetry.space_group_name_H-M   'P 1'
#
loop_
_entity.id
_entity.type
_entity.pdbx_description
1 polymer ?
#
loop_
_entity_poly.entity_id
_entity_poly.type
_entity_poly.pdbx_seq_one_letter_code
_entity_poly.pdbx_strand_id
1 'polypeptide(L)'
;MSIAGPAAAGFWSQQQTTLSQLLVRAGNQRAARLLSLAPAAELRDGDPWDPVQVVLRVRPAFLDLFRPADLEAIAEQMNQLRSWDTSTGHRVTVEPMLADPFDRADLGGAGTTAIQLREAIADALHPVRSYDLPEVCRAFGLADGDGEEAHASKRGYVRSRISDYTEDQLTELGNLVVEQHYLPQLWGLLQVVGARQGGVRTPFKNLIFAADGPKPELVLADAVSNTIEIVKNAQFCLVYDRPLSEGGLSWADLVAWWADRHAEPGLSERDAATQLYRRLARSLDAGRDPSPEPGPERQMFRAYRELLTEHGFGLPALIPQVYLHYDPYTRGHRATAAGPLARQRMDYLMLLRGRRRLVIEIDGKHHYADGDRASPRLYAEMMREDRALRLDGYEVFRFGGYDFCDAAQANTMVRDFLESVLRTHGYLPAP
;
A
#
# COMPACT_ATOMS: atom_id res chain seq x y z
N MET A 1 -8.28 -20.70 31.43
CA MET A 1 -8.10 -22.13 31.07
C MET A 1 -6.85 -22.23 30.20
N SER A 2 -5.75 -22.84 30.67
CA SER A 2 -4.52 -22.94 29.86
C SER A 2 -4.76 -23.89 28.68
N ILE A 3 -4.76 -23.33 27.46
CA ILE A 3 -5.15 -23.99 26.21
C ILE A 3 -3.91 -24.65 25.57
N ALA A 4 -3.13 -25.40 26.34
CA ALA A 4 -1.92 -26.06 25.85
C ALA A 4 -2.15 -27.57 25.69
N GLY A 5 -2.51 -28.01 24.48
CA GLY A 5 -2.64 -29.42 24.10
C GLY A 5 -3.14 -29.63 22.65
N PRO A 6 -2.93 -30.81 22.03
CA PRO A 6 -3.31 -31.08 20.64
C PRO A 6 -4.82 -30.97 20.36
N ALA A 7 -5.68 -31.26 21.34
CA ALA A 7 -7.12 -31.03 21.26
C ALA A 7 -7.47 -29.53 21.15
N ALA A 8 -6.63 -28.68 21.74
CA ALA A 8 -6.77 -27.23 21.77
C ALA A 8 -6.35 -26.58 20.44
N ALA A 9 -5.32 -27.13 19.78
CA ALA A 9 -4.91 -26.73 18.44
C ALA A 9 -5.98 -27.04 17.38
N GLY A 10 -6.60 -28.23 17.45
CA GLY A 10 -7.72 -28.61 16.58
C GLY A 10 -8.94 -27.71 16.77
N PHE A 11 -9.28 -27.38 18.02
CA PHE A 11 -10.33 -26.42 18.34
C PHE A 11 -10.04 -25.04 17.76
N TRP A 12 -8.84 -24.49 17.98
CA TRP A 12 -8.49 -23.17 17.43
C TRP A 12 -8.59 -23.14 15.90
N SER A 13 -8.07 -24.15 15.20
CA SER A 13 -8.14 -24.19 13.72
C SER A 13 -9.57 -24.14 13.19
N GLN A 14 -10.51 -24.83 13.84
CA GLN A 14 -11.94 -24.77 13.48
C GLN A 14 -12.53 -23.38 13.73
N GLN A 15 -12.21 -22.76 14.87
CA GLN A 15 -12.73 -21.45 15.25
C GLN A 15 -12.12 -20.34 14.37
N GLN A 16 -10.82 -20.42 14.08
CA GLN A 16 -10.09 -19.55 13.16
C GLN A 16 -10.70 -19.58 11.75
N THR A 17 -11.07 -20.78 11.25
CA THR A 17 -11.76 -20.93 9.96
C THR A 17 -13.11 -20.22 9.98
N THR A 18 -13.89 -20.43 11.05
CA THR A 18 -15.23 -19.82 11.20
C THR A 18 -15.13 -18.29 11.31
N LEU A 19 -14.24 -17.78 12.14
CA LEU A 19 -13.96 -16.35 12.28
C LEU A 19 -13.49 -15.72 10.97
N SER A 20 -12.62 -16.41 10.22
CA SER A 20 -12.16 -15.94 8.92
C SER A 20 -13.33 -15.78 7.93
N GLN A 21 -14.27 -16.73 7.92
CA GLN A 21 -15.47 -16.63 7.08
C GLN A 21 -16.38 -15.47 7.49
N LEU A 22 -16.58 -15.26 8.80
CA LEU A 22 -17.36 -14.13 9.33
C LEU A 22 -16.71 -12.79 8.96
N LEU A 23 -15.40 -12.67 9.13
CA LEU A 23 -14.63 -11.48 8.74
C LEU A 23 -14.78 -11.18 7.25
N VAL A 24 -14.67 -12.20 6.38
CA VAL A 24 -14.86 -12.01 4.94
C VAL A 24 -16.29 -11.55 4.62
N ARG A 25 -17.32 -12.14 5.25
CA ARG A 25 -18.73 -11.72 5.08
C ARG A 25 -18.98 -10.28 5.54
N ALA A 26 -18.28 -9.84 6.59
CA ALA A 26 -18.32 -8.48 7.10
C ALA A 26 -17.46 -7.49 6.28
N GLY A 27 -16.80 -7.92 5.20
CA GLY A 27 -15.93 -7.08 4.38
C GLY A 27 -14.50 -6.91 4.91
N ASN A 28 -14.16 -7.56 6.03
CA ASN A 28 -12.86 -7.47 6.71
C ASN A 28 -11.85 -8.51 6.20
N GLN A 29 -11.64 -8.57 4.88
CA GLN A 29 -10.78 -9.57 4.24
C GLN A 29 -9.32 -9.53 4.71
N ARG A 30 -8.79 -8.33 4.99
CA ARG A 30 -7.42 -8.16 5.51
C ARG A 30 -7.27 -8.76 6.91
N ALA A 31 -8.23 -8.49 7.79
CA ALA A 31 -8.26 -9.08 9.13
C ALA A 31 -8.39 -10.61 9.08
N ALA A 32 -9.16 -11.17 8.13
CA ALA A 32 -9.23 -12.63 7.92
C ALA A 32 -7.86 -13.23 7.52
N ARG A 33 -7.12 -12.57 6.61
CA ARG A 33 -5.77 -13.01 6.22
C ARG A 33 -4.77 -12.89 7.38
N LEU A 34 -4.84 -11.80 8.14
CA LEU A 34 -4.01 -11.62 9.34
C LEU A 34 -4.32 -12.68 10.40
N LEU A 35 -5.60 -12.97 10.63
CA LEU A 35 -6.01 -14.04 11.56
C LEU A 35 -5.40 -15.38 11.15
N SER A 36 -5.29 -15.68 9.85
CA SER A 36 -4.65 -16.91 9.34
C SER A 36 -3.15 -17.02 9.66
N LEU A 37 -2.49 -15.91 10.06
CA LEU A 37 -1.09 -15.91 10.53
C LEU A 37 -0.94 -16.29 12.01
N ALA A 38 -2.03 -16.41 12.76
CA ALA A 38 -2.03 -16.76 14.17
C ALA A 38 -2.31 -18.26 14.35
N PRO A 39 -1.30 -19.14 14.44
CA PRO A 39 -1.50 -20.58 14.62
C PRO A 39 -2.09 -20.96 15.99
N ALA A 40 -2.11 -20.04 16.95
CA ALA A 40 -2.73 -20.24 18.25
C ALA A 40 -3.34 -18.94 18.79
N ALA A 41 -4.33 -19.08 19.67
CA ALA A 41 -4.88 -18.00 20.47
C ALA A 41 -5.11 -18.47 21.90
N GLU A 42 -4.92 -17.56 22.86
CA GLU A 42 -5.08 -17.82 24.28
C GLU A 42 -6.07 -16.83 24.89
N LEU A 43 -6.91 -17.34 25.79
CA LEU A 43 -7.70 -16.50 26.69
C LEU A 43 -6.84 -16.17 27.92
N ARG A 44 -6.64 -14.88 28.19
CA ARG A 44 -6.03 -14.43 29.43
C ARG A 44 -7.09 -14.19 30.49
N ASP A 45 -6.81 -14.70 31.68
CA ASP A 45 -7.62 -14.39 32.85
C ASP A 45 -7.47 -12.88 33.14
N GLY A 46 -8.59 -12.16 33.05
CA GLY A 46 -8.74 -10.77 33.48
C GLY A 46 -9.59 -10.69 34.74
N ASP A 47 -9.64 -9.52 35.37
CA ASP A 47 -10.56 -9.30 36.49
C ASP A 47 -12.02 -9.51 36.02
N PRO A 48 -12.96 -9.92 36.89
CA PRO A 48 -14.35 -10.23 36.49
C PRO A 48 -15.11 -9.10 35.79
N TRP A 49 -14.59 -7.87 35.87
CA TRP A 49 -15.17 -6.65 35.32
C TRP A 49 -14.44 -6.17 34.06
N ASP A 50 -13.35 -6.83 33.67
CA ASP A 50 -12.56 -6.48 32.50
C ASP A 50 -13.04 -7.20 31.23
N PRO A 51 -12.89 -6.57 30.06
CA PRO A 51 -13.12 -7.22 28.78
C PRO A 51 -12.21 -8.44 28.61
N VAL A 52 -12.77 -9.56 28.13
CA VAL A 52 -12.06 -10.82 27.93
C VAL A 52 -10.88 -10.61 26.98
N GLN A 53 -9.67 -10.85 27.49
CA GLN A 53 -8.45 -10.66 26.71
C GLN A 53 -8.14 -11.90 25.88
N VAL A 54 -8.13 -11.73 24.56
CA VAL A 54 -7.70 -12.76 23.60
C VAL A 54 -6.33 -12.38 23.08
N VAL A 55 -5.36 -13.27 23.23
CA VAL A 55 -3.98 -13.08 22.74
C VAL A 55 -3.76 -13.99 21.55
N LEU A 56 -3.63 -13.41 20.35
CA LEU A 56 -3.22 -14.12 19.15
C LEU A 56 -1.69 -14.33 19.17
N ARG A 57 -1.26 -15.58 19.12
CA ARG A 57 0.17 -15.93 19.06
C ARG A 57 0.62 -15.92 17.61
N VAL A 58 1.57 -15.04 17.28
CA VAL A 58 2.06 -14.86 15.91
C VAL A 58 3.57 -14.93 15.85
N ARG A 59 4.13 -15.29 14.68
CA ARG A 59 5.58 -15.24 14.48
C ARG A 59 6.06 -13.80 14.68
N PRO A 60 7.22 -13.55 15.35
CA PRO A 60 7.71 -12.20 15.61
C PRO A 60 7.78 -11.30 14.37
N ALA A 61 8.17 -11.86 13.22
CA ALA A 61 8.23 -11.12 11.96
C ALA A 61 6.88 -10.52 11.51
N PHE A 62 5.76 -11.04 11.99
CA PHE A 62 4.41 -10.62 11.57
C PHE A 62 3.71 -9.70 12.55
N LEU A 63 4.29 -9.41 13.72
CA LEU A 63 3.65 -8.60 14.77
C LEU A 63 3.16 -7.25 14.24
N ASP A 64 4.03 -6.54 13.53
CA ASP A 64 3.76 -5.20 13.03
C ASP A 64 2.75 -5.14 11.85
N LEU A 65 2.31 -6.31 11.35
CA LEU A 65 1.28 -6.36 10.31
C LEU A 65 -0.12 -6.07 10.86
N PHE A 66 -0.36 -6.32 12.15
CA PHE A 66 -1.68 -6.20 12.78
C PHE A 66 -1.93 -4.76 13.22
N ARG A 67 -2.86 -4.07 12.56
CA ARG A 67 -3.28 -2.70 12.93
C ARG A 67 -4.41 -2.81 13.96
N PRO A 68 -4.61 -1.77 14.82
CA PRO A 68 -5.70 -1.76 15.79
C PRO A 68 -7.08 -2.05 15.18
N ALA A 69 -7.36 -1.51 13.99
CA ALA A 69 -8.61 -1.75 13.28
C ALA A 69 -8.83 -3.22 12.89
N ASP A 70 -7.76 -3.97 12.55
CA ASP A 70 -7.91 -5.41 12.26
C ASP A 70 -8.22 -6.19 13.54
N LEU A 71 -7.57 -5.84 14.65
CA LEU A 71 -7.79 -6.46 15.95
C LEU A 71 -9.20 -6.19 16.47
N GLU A 72 -9.71 -4.97 16.29
CA GLU A 72 -11.10 -4.60 16.59
C GLU A 72 -12.09 -5.39 15.73
N ALA A 73 -11.83 -5.52 14.42
CA ALA A 73 -12.67 -6.33 13.53
C ALA A 73 -12.70 -7.80 13.95
N ILE A 74 -11.55 -8.38 14.33
CA ILE A 74 -11.47 -9.75 14.86
C ILE A 74 -12.26 -9.87 16.17
N ALA A 75 -12.09 -8.92 17.08
CA ALA A 75 -12.80 -8.88 18.36
C ALA A 75 -14.32 -8.83 18.19
N GLU A 76 -14.80 -8.03 17.23
CA GLU A 76 -16.22 -7.93 16.90
C GLU A 76 -16.78 -9.28 16.45
N GLN A 77 -16.07 -10.03 15.59
CA GLN A 77 -16.53 -11.34 15.16
C GLN A 77 -16.43 -12.38 16.28
N MET A 78 -15.44 -12.29 17.17
CA MET A 78 -15.36 -13.15 18.36
C MET A 78 -16.56 -12.94 19.29
N ASN A 79 -17.03 -11.71 19.48
CA ASN A 79 -18.25 -11.42 20.26
C ASN A 79 -19.51 -12.08 19.68
N GLN A 80 -19.55 -12.33 18.37
CA GLN A 80 -20.66 -13.02 17.71
C GLN A 80 -20.55 -14.55 17.84
N LEU A 81 -19.33 -15.05 18.06
CA LEU A 81 -18.99 -16.46 18.01
C LEU A 81 -19.12 -17.13 19.39
N ARG A 82 -20.36 -17.44 19.79
CA ARG A 82 -20.68 -18.10 21.08
C ARG A 82 -20.07 -19.50 21.26
N SER A 83 -19.46 -20.07 20.23
CA SER A 83 -18.74 -21.35 20.28
C SER A 83 -17.33 -21.24 20.84
N TRP A 84 -16.76 -20.03 20.90
CA TRP A 84 -15.44 -19.76 21.48
C TRP A 84 -15.55 -19.63 23.01
N ASP A 85 -16.40 -18.70 23.45
CA ASP A 85 -16.91 -18.58 24.80
C ASP A 85 -18.25 -17.83 24.79
N THR A 86 -18.92 -17.76 25.93
CA THR A 86 -20.22 -17.09 26.06
C THR A 86 -20.12 -15.61 26.44
N SER A 87 -18.90 -15.08 26.56
CA SER A 87 -18.62 -13.71 26.98
C SER A 87 -18.83 -12.72 25.84
N THR A 88 -18.98 -11.45 26.21
CA THR A 88 -19.08 -10.33 25.28
C THR A 88 -18.12 -9.24 25.71
N GLY A 89 -17.56 -8.50 24.76
CA GLY A 89 -16.54 -7.48 25.03
C GLY A 89 -15.12 -8.03 24.92
N HIS A 90 -14.86 -8.95 23.99
CA HIS A 90 -13.50 -9.41 23.71
C HIS A 90 -12.59 -8.24 23.33
N ARG A 91 -11.37 -8.24 23.86
CA ARG A 91 -10.27 -7.39 23.41
C ARG A 91 -9.18 -8.28 22.85
N VAL A 92 -8.87 -8.10 21.57
CA VAL A 92 -7.88 -8.91 20.87
C VAL A 92 -6.55 -8.17 20.84
N THR A 93 -5.48 -8.87 21.20
CA THR A 93 -4.10 -8.41 21.13
C THR A 93 -3.24 -9.45 20.42
N VAL A 94 -2.05 -9.05 19.97
CA VAL A 94 -1.07 -9.94 19.35
C VAL A 94 0.18 -10.00 20.20
N GLU A 95 0.75 -11.19 20.31
CA GLU A 95 2.02 -11.40 21.00
C GLU A 95 2.89 -12.41 20.25
N PRO A 96 4.23 -12.30 20.40
CA PRO A 96 5.13 -13.26 19.78
C PRO A 96 4.85 -14.66 20.30
N MET A 97 4.92 -15.64 19.41
CA MET A 97 5.14 -17.02 19.78
C MET A 97 6.46 -17.12 20.52
N LEU A 98 6.44 -17.65 21.74
CA LEU A 98 7.66 -18.09 22.41
C LEU A 98 8.20 -19.28 21.62
N ALA A 99 9.40 -19.14 21.06
CA ALA A 99 10.07 -20.27 20.44
C ALA A 99 10.33 -21.33 21.52
N ASP A 100 9.92 -22.58 21.29
CA ASP A 100 10.39 -23.69 22.10
C ASP A 100 11.91 -23.81 21.87
N PRO A 101 12.76 -23.60 22.89
CA PRO A 101 14.22 -23.69 22.73
C PRO A 101 14.70 -25.11 22.39
N PHE A 102 13.83 -26.12 22.46
CA PHE A 102 14.13 -27.53 22.21
C PHE A 102 13.42 -28.12 20.99
N ASP A 103 12.47 -27.41 20.37
CA ASP A 103 12.04 -27.80 19.03
C ASP A 103 13.25 -27.67 18.10
N ARG A 104 13.47 -28.70 17.28
CA ARG A 104 14.34 -28.51 16.10
C ARG A 104 13.75 -27.30 15.41
N ALA A 105 14.52 -26.21 15.32
CA ALA A 105 14.13 -25.10 14.49
C ALA A 105 13.83 -25.70 13.11
N ASP A 106 12.55 -25.91 12.80
CA ASP A 106 12.10 -26.15 11.44
C ASP A 106 12.74 -25.00 10.68
N LEU A 107 13.72 -25.34 9.84
CA LEU A 107 14.65 -24.43 9.20
C LEU A 107 13.87 -23.26 8.61
N GLY A 108 13.79 -22.15 9.33
CA GLY A 108 12.76 -21.14 9.05
C GLY A 108 12.69 -19.99 10.06
N GLY A 109 13.24 -20.17 11.27
CA GLY A 109 13.39 -19.08 12.25
C GLY A 109 14.68 -18.27 12.13
N ALA A 110 15.74 -18.83 11.55
CA ALA A 110 17.10 -18.27 11.58
C ALA A 110 17.77 -18.13 10.19
N GLY A 111 16.97 -18.04 9.12
CA GLY A 111 17.46 -17.81 7.75
C GLY A 111 17.26 -16.36 7.30
N THR A 112 18.00 -15.92 6.29
CA THR A 112 17.71 -14.65 5.60
C THR A 112 16.29 -14.66 5.03
N THR A 113 15.70 -13.49 4.80
CA THR A 113 14.35 -13.35 4.24
C THR A 113 14.19 -14.09 2.90
N ALA A 114 15.22 -14.10 2.06
CA ALA A 114 15.26 -14.94 0.85
C ALA A 114 15.11 -16.45 1.13
N ILE A 115 15.73 -17.00 2.18
CA ILE A 115 15.55 -18.42 2.56
C ILE A 115 14.11 -18.67 2.98
N GLN A 116 13.54 -17.77 3.80
CA GLN A 116 12.17 -17.90 4.27
C GLN A 116 11.15 -17.84 3.10
N LEU A 117 11.37 -16.97 2.12
CA LEU A 117 10.56 -16.91 0.90
C LEU A 117 10.68 -18.18 0.07
N ARG A 118 11.89 -18.71 -0.14
CA ARG A 118 12.08 -19.97 -0.89
C ARG A 118 11.32 -21.13 -0.25
N GLU A 119 11.44 -21.30 1.05
CA GLU A 119 10.75 -22.38 1.76
C GLU A 119 9.23 -22.18 1.73
N ALA A 120 8.75 -20.94 1.94
CA ALA A 120 7.32 -20.65 1.90
C ALA A 120 6.69 -20.85 0.51
N ILE A 121 7.43 -20.55 -0.57
CA ILE A 121 7.01 -20.85 -1.96
C ILE A 121 6.92 -22.37 -2.18
N ALA A 122 7.94 -23.11 -1.74
CA ALA A 122 7.95 -24.57 -1.85
C ALA A 122 6.81 -25.21 -1.03
N ASP A 123 6.52 -24.69 0.16
CA ASP A 123 5.40 -25.12 0.99
C ASP A 123 4.04 -24.80 0.37
N ALA A 124 3.90 -23.63 -0.26
CA ALA A 124 2.67 -23.22 -0.93
C ALA A 124 2.31 -24.14 -2.12
N LEU A 125 3.33 -24.60 -2.86
CA LEU A 125 3.17 -25.52 -3.98
C LEU A 125 3.14 -27.00 -3.56
N HIS A 126 3.53 -27.32 -2.32
CA HIS A 126 3.55 -28.69 -1.83
C HIS A 126 2.20 -29.44 -1.95
N PRO A 127 1.01 -28.84 -1.78
CA PRO A 127 -0.26 -29.55 -1.97
C PRO A 127 -0.53 -30.05 -3.40
N VAL A 128 0.15 -29.48 -4.40
CA VAL A 128 0.02 -29.91 -5.80
C VAL A 128 0.47 -31.37 -5.93
N ARG A 129 -0.21 -32.13 -6.81
CA ARG A 129 0.16 -33.54 -7.06
C ARG A 129 1.49 -33.58 -7.78
N SER A 130 2.35 -34.53 -7.44
CA SER A 130 3.71 -34.60 -7.96
C SER A 130 3.79 -34.67 -9.49
N TYR A 131 2.82 -35.31 -10.13
CA TYR A 131 2.75 -35.40 -11.59
C TYR A 131 2.20 -34.12 -12.26
N ASP A 132 1.49 -33.26 -11.53
CA ASP A 132 1.00 -31.96 -12.02
C ASP A 132 2.00 -30.82 -11.74
N LEU A 133 2.89 -31.02 -10.75
CA LEU A 133 3.81 -29.99 -10.25
C LEU A 133 4.75 -29.43 -11.36
N PRO A 134 5.31 -30.22 -12.28
CA PRO A 134 6.12 -29.67 -13.37
C PRO A 134 5.36 -28.69 -14.26
N GLU A 135 4.10 -28.99 -14.59
CA GLU A 135 3.25 -28.11 -15.40
C GLU A 135 2.91 -26.81 -14.67
N VAL A 136 2.56 -26.91 -13.38
CA VAL A 136 2.31 -25.73 -12.53
C VAL A 136 3.56 -24.86 -12.41
N CYS A 137 4.73 -25.46 -12.22
CA CYS A 137 5.99 -24.73 -12.17
C CYS A 137 6.32 -24.03 -13.50
N ARG A 138 6.06 -24.67 -14.65
CA ARG A 138 6.20 -24.05 -15.98
C ARG A 138 5.26 -22.85 -16.15
N ALA A 139 4.03 -22.92 -15.65
CA ALA A 139 3.08 -21.80 -15.69
C ALA A 139 3.57 -20.57 -14.88
N PHE A 140 4.38 -20.78 -13.84
CA PHE A 140 5.05 -19.72 -13.08
C PHE A 140 6.41 -19.30 -13.67
N GLY A 141 6.80 -19.82 -14.84
CA GLY A 141 8.06 -19.47 -15.51
C GLY A 141 9.30 -20.14 -14.90
N LEU A 142 9.14 -21.19 -14.09
CA LEU A 142 10.26 -21.96 -13.54
C LEU A 142 10.84 -22.91 -14.59
N ALA A 143 12.13 -23.22 -14.43
CA ALA A 143 12.83 -24.19 -15.28
C ALA A 143 12.14 -25.56 -15.29
N ASP A 144 12.20 -26.24 -16.44
CA ASP A 144 11.53 -27.52 -16.65
C ASP A 144 12.11 -28.66 -15.80
N GLY A 145 11.39 -29.76 -15.71
CA GLY A 145 11.73 -30.93 -14.91
C GLY A 145 10.88 -32.14 -15.25
N ASP A 146 11.28 -33.31 -14.76
CA ASP A 146 10.47 -34.51 -14.89
C ASP A 146 9.65 -34.81 -13.63
N GLY A 147 8.65 -35.69 -13.81
CA GLY A 147 7.78 -36.13 -12.72
C GLY A 147 8.52 -36.97 -11.67
N GLU A 148 9.63 -37.63 -12.02
CA GLU A 148 10.40 -38.45 -11.09
C GLU A 148 11.11 -37.58 -10.03
N GLU A 149 11.69 -36.45 -10.45
CA GLU A 149 12.24 -35.44 -9.55
C GLU A 149 11.17 -34.90 -8.57
N ALA A 150 9.99 -34.56 -9.10
CA ALA A 150 8.87 -34.06 -8.30
C ALA A 150 8.32 -35.12 -7.33
N HIS A 151 8.32 -36.40 -7.73
CA HIS A 151 7.93 -37.52 -6.90
C HIS A 151 8.92 -37.79 -5.76
N ALA A 152 10.23 -37.63 -6.00
CA ALA A 152 11.25 -37.81 -4.98
C ALA A 152 11.13 -36.75 -3.85
N SER A 153 10.92 -35.49 -4.21
CA SER A 153 10.59 -34.43 -3.25
C SER A 153 9.99 -33.21 -3.93
N LYS A 154 8.69 -32.96 -3.73
CA LYS A 154 8.02 -31.75 -4.25
C LYS A 154 8.69 -30.46 -3.79
N ARG A 155 9.08 -30.40 -2.50
CA ARG A 155 9.82 -29.25 -1.96
C ARG A 155 11.22 -29.15 -2.55
N GLY A 156 11.92 -30.27 -2.71
CA GLY A 156 13.23 -30.31 -3.36
C GLY A 156 13.16 -29.81 -4.80
N TYR A 157 12.15 -30.27 -5.55
CA TYR A 157 11.88 -29.90 -6.93
C TYR A 157 11.70 -28.40 -7.12
N VAL A 158 10.91 -27.75 -6.26
CA VAL A 158 10.71 -26.30 -6.31
C VAL A 158 11.98 -25.57 -5.89
N ARG A 159 12.62 -25.98 -4.79
CA ARG A 159 13.81 -25.30 -4.24
C ARG A 159 15.00 -25.29 -5.18
N SER A 160 15.26 -26.40 -5.89
CA SER A 160 16.37 -26.45 -6.86
C SER A 160 16.19 -25.44 -8.00
N ARG A 161 14.94 -25.10 -8.35
CA ARG A 161 14.62 -24.18 -9.45
C ARG A 161 14.66 -22.70 -9.06
N ILE A 162 14.62 -22.42 -7.75
CA ILE A 162 14.67 -21.06 -7.20
C ILE A 162 15.89 -20.83 -6.31
N SER A 163 16.88 -21.72 -6.34
CA SER A 163 18.06 -21.65 -5.48
C SER A 163 18.83 -20.35 -5.70
N ASP A 164 18.95 -19.95 -6.97
CA ASP A 164 19.79 -18.84 -7.38
C ASP A 164 19.00 -17.52 -7.50
N TYR A 165 17.69 -17.55 -7.21
CA TYR A 165 16.84 -16.37 -7.31
C TYR A 165 17.21 -15.34 -6.24
N THR A 166 17.22 -14.07 -6.60
CA THR A 166 17.37 -12.95 -5.66
C THR A 166 16.10 -12.78 -4.81
N GLU A 167 16.18 -11.97 -3.74
CA GLU A 167 15.00 -11.67 -2.91
C GLU A 167 13.85 -11.03 -3.73
N ASP A 168 14.17 -10.20 -4.71
CA ASP A 168 13.19 -9.54 -5.58
C ASP A 168 12.50 -10.56 -6.50
N GLN A 169 13.27 -11.46 -7.13
CA GLN A 169 12.74 -12.53 -7.97
C GLN A 169 11.87 -13.49 -7.16
N LEU A 170 12.27 -13.81 -5.93
CA LEU A 170 11.46 -14.62 -5.00
C LEU A 170 10.19 -13.89 -4.56
N THR A 171 10.24 -12.57 -4.39
CA THR A 171 9.08 -11.76 -4.03
C THR A 171 8.08 -11.71 -5.18
N GLU A 172 8.54 -11.50 -6.40
CA GLU A 172 7.69 -11.52 -7.61
C GLU A 172 7.03 -12.90 -7.79
N LEU A 173 7.82 -13.96 -7.79
CA LEU A 173 7.31 -15.33 -7.86
C LEU A 173 6.34 -15.64 -6.72
N GLY A 174 6.68 -15.25 -5.49
CA GLY A 174 5.83 -15.45 -4.32
C GLY A 174 4.46 -14.76 -4.45
N ASN A 175 4.41 -13.55 -5.02
CA ASN A 175 3.14 -12.88 -5.29
C ASN A 175 2.28 -13.63 -6.31
N LEU A 176 2.88 -14.20 -7.37
CA LEU A 176 2.14 -15.04 -8.33
C LEU A 176 1.65 -16.34 -7.69
N VAL A 177 2.51 -17.00 -6.91
CA VAL A 177 2.19 -18.27 -6.25
C VAL A 177 1.09 -18.09 -5.21
N VAL A 178 1.13 -17.03 -4.40
CA VAL A 178 0.13 -16.82 -3.33
C VAL A 178 -1.27 -16.51 -3.84
N GLU A 179 -1.40 -16.00 -5.08
CA GLU A 179 -2.69 -15.76 -5.72
C GLU A 179 -3.41 -17.06 -6.10
N GLN A 180 -2.67 -18.08 -6.54
CA GLN A 180 -3.23 -19.36 -6.99
C GLN A 180 -3.15 -20.47 -5.92
N HIS A 181 -2.10 -20.42 -5.11
CA HIS A 181 -1.77 -21.37 -4.06
C HIS A 181 -1.56 -20.63 -2.74
N TYR A 182 -2.66 -20.15 -2.16
CA TYR A 182 -2.61 -19.34 -0.95
C TYR A 182 -2.02 -20.13 0.24
N LEU A 183 -0.92 -19.61 0.79
CA LEU A 183 -0.34 -20.03 2.05
C LEU A 183 -0.22 -18.80 2.96
N PRO A 184 -0.81 -18.80 4.17
CA PRO A 184 -0.75 -17.66 5.08
C PRO A 184 0.68 -17.16 5.31
N GLN A 185 1.61 -18.07 5.57
CA GLN A 185 3.00 -17.74 5.90
C GLN A 185 3.72 -17.07 4.71
N LEU A 186 3.47 -17.53 3.48
CA LEU A 186 4.00 -16.87 2.28
C LEU A 186 3.41 -15.46 2.13
N TRP A 187 2.09 -15.33 2.27
CA TRP A 187 1.43 -14.02 2.22
C TRP A 187 2.03 -13.05 3.27
N GLY A 188 2.17 -13.50 4.51
CA GLY A 188 2.75 -12.73 5.62
C GLY A 188 4.20 -12.32 5.37
N LEU A 189 5.05 -13.22 4.86
CA LEU A 189 6.43 -12.89 4.50
C LEU A 189 6.49 -11.85 3.38
N LEU A 190 5.70 -12.00 2.32
CA LEU A 190 5.56 -10.98 1.27
C LEU A 190 5.05 -9.66 1.85
N GLN A 191 4.22 -9.72 2.90
CA GLN A 191 3.78 -8.51 3.58
C GLN A 191 4.94 -7.80 4.30
N VAL A 192 5.83 -8.57 4.94
CA VAL A 192 7.01 -8.06 5.65
C VAL A 192 8.05 -7.54 4.67
N VAL A 193 8.37 -8.27 3.61
CA VAL A 193 9.34 -7.85 2.59
C VAL A 193 8.88 -6.57 1.91
N GLY A 194 7.61 -6.50 1.50
CA GLY A 194 7.05 -5.29 0.91
C GLY A 194 7.07 -4.08 1.85
N ALA A 195 6.94 -4.29 3.17
CA ALA A 195 7.08 -3.20 4.15
C ALA A 195 8.54 -2.75 4.32
N ARG A 196 9.52 -3.67 4.18
CA ARG A 196 10.96 -3.39 4.33
C ARG A 196 11.59 -2.72 3.11
N GLN A 197 11.19 -3.12 1.91
CA GLN A 197 11.66 -2.49 0.67
C GLN A 197 11.04 -1.09 0.46
N GLY A 198 9.92 -0.82 1.15
CA GLY A 198 9.18 0.42 1.03
C GLY A 198 8.51 0.54 -0.34
N GLY A 199 7.33 1.15 -0.37
CA GLY A 199 6.57 1.30 -1.61
C GLY A 199 5.24 0.57 -1.57
N VAL A 200 4.37 0.98 -2.49
CA VAL A 200 2.96 0.59 -2.44
C VAL A 200 2.75 -0.70 -3.22
N ARG A 201 2.07 -1.63 -2.54
CA ARG A 201 2.02 -3.07 -2.87
C ARG A 201 1.25 -3.42 -4.14
N THR A 202 0.31 -2.57 -4.55
CA THR A 202 -0.59 -2.86 -5.67
C THR A 202 0.06 -2.46 -7.00
N PRO A 203 -0.08 -3.30 -8.04
CA PRO A 203 0.39 -2.94 -9.38
C PRO A 203 -0.27 -1.63 -9.82
N PHE A 204 0.52 -0.74 -10.42
CA PHE A 204 0.01 0.50 -10.96
C PHE A 204 -0.96 0.19 -12.11
N LYS A 205 -2.18 0.72 -12.04
CA LYS A 205 -3.18 0.58 -13.09
C LYS A 205 -3.36 1.89 -13.85
N ASN A 206 -3.74 2.93 -13.13
CA ASN A 206 -3.95 4.25 -13.68
C ASN A 206 -3.71 5.33 -12.62
N LEU A 207 -3.67 6.57 -13.08
CA LEU A 207 -3.52 7.76 -12.26
C LEU A 207 -4.50 8.82 -12.76
N ILE A 208 -5.35 9.31 -11.86
CA ILE A 208 -6.30 10.40 -12.14
C ILE A 208 -5.82 11.64 -11.41
N PHE A 209 -5.53 12.70 -12.17
CA PHE A 209 -4.81 13.85 -11.63
C PHE A 209 -5.14 15.17 -12.34
N ALA A 210 -4.60 16.27 -11.80
CA ALA A 210 -4.67 17.62 -12.38
C ALA A 210 -6.09 18.08 -12.76
N ALA A 211 -7.08 17.77 -11.92
CA ALA A 211 -8.44 18.25 -12.11
C ALA A 211 -8.50 19.78 -12.04
N ASP A 212 -8.91 20.45 -13.12
CA ASP A 212 -9.05 21.91 -13.21
C ASP A 212 -10.53 22.37 -13.20
N GLY A 213 -11.41 21.53 -12.63
CA GLY A 213 -12.84 21.79 -12.53
C GLY A 213 -13.52 20.90 -11.49
N PRO A 214 -14.84 20.65 -11.61
CA PRO A 214 -15.58 19.78 -10.71
C PRO A 214 -14.95 18.40 -10.55
N LYS A 215 -15.10 17.81 -9.35
CA LYS A 215 -14.56 16.49 -9.03
C LYS A 215 -15.05 15.43 -10.05
N PRO A 216 -14.17 14.55 -10.56
CA PRO A 216 -14.58 13.44 -11.41
C PRO A 216 -15.51 12.48 -10.67
N GLU A 217 -16.57 12.03 -11.34
CA GLU A 217 -17.42 10.94 -10.84
C GLU A 217 -16.96 9.63 -11.48
N LEU A 218 -16.47 8.71 -10.65
CA LEU A 218 -16.01 7.38 -11.06
C LEU A 218 -17.03 6.30 -10.72
N VAL A 219 -17.12 5.30 -11.57
CA VAL A 219 -17.82 4.03 -11.30
C VAL A 219 -16.87 2.86 -11.53
N LEU A 220 -17.09 1.78 -10.79
CA LEU A 220 -16.44 0.51 -11.04
C LEU A 220 -17.27 -0.23 -12.10
N ALA A 221 -16.96 0.01 -13.37
CA ALA A 221 -17.71 -0.55 -14.50
C ALA A 221 -17.59 -2.09 -14.53
N ASP A 222 -16.43 -2.61 -14.11
CA ASP A 222 -16.22 -4.04 -13.90
C ASP A 222 -15.38 -4.26 -12.62
N ALA A 223 -16.02 -4.87 -11.61
CA ALA A 223 -15.41 -5.13 -10.31
C ALA A 223 -14.40 -6.29 -10.33
N VAL A 224 -14.52 -7.22 -11.27
CA VAL A 224 -13.63 -8.38 -11.38
C VAL A 224 -12.28 -7.95 -11.95
N SER A 225 -12.30 -7.18 -13.03
CA SER A 225 -11.08 -6.60 -13.63
C SER A 225 -10.57 -5.34 -12.91
N ASN A 226 -11.37 -4.79 -12.00
CA ASN A 226 -11.21 -3.47 -11.40
C ASN A 226 -11.06 -2.36 -12.45
N THR A 227 -11.94 -2.39 -13.46
CA THR A 227 -12.03 -1.32 -14.47
C THR A 227 -12.81 -0.15 -13.89
N ILE A 228 -12.15 1.00 -13.80
CA ILE A 228 -12.74 2.26 -13.34
C ILE A 228 -13.05 3.14 -14.55
N GLU A 229 -14.26 3.69 -14.61
CA GLU A 229 -14.72 4.59 -15.66
C GLU A 229 -15.13 5.94 -15.06
N ILE A 230 -14.79 7.05 -15.73
CA ILE A 230 -15.22 8.39 -15.34
C ILE A 230 -16.55 8.70 -16.05
N VAL A 231 -17.66 8.67 -15.33
CA VAL A 231 -19.01 8.89 -15.88
C VAL A 231 -19.38 10.37 -15.99
N LYS A 232 -18.75 11.24 -15.18
CA LYS A 232 -18.91 12.70 -15.27
C LYS A 232 -17.62 13.44 -14.97
N ASN A 233 -17.49 14.64 -15.55
CA ASN A 233 -16.38 15.57 -15.35
C ASN A 233 -15.01 15.05 -15.84
N ALA A 234 -14.99 14.03 -16.72
CA ALA A 234 -13.77 13.49 -17.31
C ALA A 234 -12.91 14.55 -17.99
N GLN A 235 -13.55 15.54 -18.65
CA GLN A 235 -12.88 16.63 -19.36
C GLN A 235 -12.01 17.53 -18.48
N PHE A 236 -12.23 17.53 -17.16
CA PHE A 236 -11.48 18.38 -16.23
C PHE A 236 -10.22 17.70 -15.68
N CYS A 237 -10.09 16.39 -15.80
CA CYS A 237 -8.97 15.63 -15.24
C CYS A 237 -8.13 14.94 -16.32
N LEU A 238 -6.93 14.52 -15.94
CA LEU A 238 -6.04 13.73 -16.76
C LEU A 238 -6.00 12.29 -16.25
N VAL A 239 -5.89 11.33 -17.16
CA VAL A 239 -5.79 9.90 -16.85
C VAL A 239 -4.55 9.32 -17.52
N TYR A 240 -3.53 9.02 -16.71
CA TYR A 240 -2.35 8.28 -17.16
C TYR A 240 -2.58 6.78 -16.89
N ASP A 241 -2.44 5.97 -17.93
CA ASP A 241 -2.83 4.56 -17.99
C ASP A 241 -1.72 3.66 -18.58
N ARG A 242 -0.51 4.20 -18.78
CA ARG A 242 0.64 3.41 -19.22
C ARG A 242 1.26 2.66 -18.04
N PRO A 243 1.86 1.48 -18.29
CA PRO A 243 2.63 0.80 -17.25
C PRO A 243 3.79 1.66 -16.77
N LEU A 244 4.17 1.49 -15.50
CA LEU A 244 5.38 2.12 -14.95
C LEU A 244 6.60 1.23 -15.22
N SER A 245 7.72 1.87 -15.50
CA SER A 245 9.02 1.19 -15.51
C SER A 245 9.54 0.97 -14.09
N GLU A 246 10.60 0.19 -13.92
CA GLU A 246 11.34 0.11 -12.65
C GLU A 246 11.90 1.47 -12.20
N GLY A 247 12.04 2.40 -13.15
CA GLY A 247 12.44 3.79 -12.94
C GLY A 247 11.38 4.69 -12.27
N GLY A 248 10.16 4.20 -12.12
CA GLY A 248 9.00 5.00 -11.73
C GLY A 248 8.40 5.74 -12.94
N LEU A 249 7.81 6.91 -12.70
CA LEU A 249 7.29 7.81 -13.74
C LEU A 249 8.18 9.04 -13.85
N SER A 250 8.97 9.15 -14.92
CA SER A 250 9.77 10.33 -15.19
C SER A 250 8.94 11.45 -15.82
N TRP A 251 9.47 12.68 -15.79
CA TRP A 251 8.88 13.79 -16.52
C TRP A 251 8.89 13.53 -18.03
N ALA A 252 9.96 12.92 -18.57
CA ALA A 252 10.03 12.50 -19.96
C ALA A 252 8.91 11.53 -20.35
N ASP A 253 8.63 10.53 -19.50
CA ASP A 253 7.52 9.58 -19.73
C ASP A 253 6.17 10.29 -19.80
N LEU A 254 5.96 11.27 -18.90
CA LEU A 254 4.72 12.04 -18.86
C LEU A 254 4.60 12.98 -20.07
N VAL A 255 5.70 13.57 -20.54
CA VAL A 255 5.75 14.39 -21.75
C VAL A 255 5.47 13.56 -23.00
N ALA A 256 6.07 12.36 -23.10
CA ALA A 256 5.81 11.44 -24.21
C ALA A 256 4.34 10.99 -24.22
N TRP A 257 3.78 10.65 -23.06
CA TRP A 257 2.35 10.36 -22.93
C TRP A 257 1.46 11.53 -23.35
N TRP A 258 1.80 12.75 -22.95
CA TRP A 258 1.07 13.96 -23.33
C TRP A 258 1.12 14.18 -24.84
N ALA A 259 2.31 14.04 -25.44
CA ALA A 259 2.50 14.22 -26.88
C ALA A 259 1.65 13.24 -27.70
N ASP A 260 1.67 11.95 -27.35
CA ASP A 260 0.92 10.93 -28.08
C ASP A 260 -0.60 11.12 -28.01
N ARG A 261 -1.11 11.75 -26.95
CA ARG A 261 -2.55 11.96 -26.71
C ARG A 261 -3.08 13.30 -27.22
N HIS A 262 -2.23 14.33 -27.22
CA HIS A 262 -2.68 15.72 -27.35
C HIS A 262 -1.85 16.58 -28.31
N ALA A 263 -0.69 16.11 -28.78
CA ALA A 263 0.14 16.90 -29.68
C ALA A 263 -0.29 16.80 -31.14
N GLU A 264 -0.14 17.90 -31.87
CA GLU A 264 -0.17 17.88 -33.32
C GLU A 264 1.10 17.22 -33.90
N PRO A 265 1.03 16.63 -35.10
CA PRO A 265 2.20 16.01 -35.74
C PRO A 265 3.37 17.00 -35.86
N GLY A 266 4.55 16.61 -35.38
CA GLY A 266 5.78 17.42 -35.47
C GLY A 266 6.04 18.38 -34.31
N LEU A 267 5.21 18.34 -33.24
CA LEU A 267 5.48 19.11 -32.02
C LEU A 267 6.80 18.66 -31.37
N SER A 268 7.65 19.61 -31.00
CA SER A 268 8.91 19.29 -30.30
C SER A 268 8.64 18.81 -28.88
N GLU A 269 9.54 17.98 -28.33
CA GLU A 269 9.46 17.51 -26.93
C GLU A 269 9.41 18.67 -25.93
N ARG A 270 10.14 19.76 -26.21
CA ARG A 270 10.15 20.96 -25.36
C ARG A 270 8.81 21.71 -25.38
N ASP A 271 8.17 21.76 -26.54
CA ASP A 271 6.84 22.38 -26.67
C ASP A 271 5.78 21.52 -25.99
N ALA A 272 5.83 20.20 -26.16
CA ALA A 272 4.98 19.24 -25.44
C ALA A 272 5.14 19.40 -23.92
N ALA A 273 6.37 19.47 -23.42
CA ALA A 273 6.66 19.69 -22.00
C ALA A 273 6.11 21.03 -21.49
N THR A 274 6.21 22.10 -22.30
CA THR A 274 5.66 23.42 -21.95
C THR A 274 4.13 23.40 -21.91
N GLN A 275 3.49 22.73 -22.86
CA GLN A 275 2.03 22.57 -22.87
C GLN A 275 1.54 21.76 -21.67
N LEU A 276 2.18 20.63 -21.39
CA LEU A 276 1.88 19.79 -20.23
C LEU A 276 2.04 20.59 -18.93
N TYR A 277 3.16 21.28 -18.74
CA TYR A 277 3.38 22.11 -17.55
C TYR A 277 2.27 23.14 -17.36
N ARG A 278 1.86 23.84 -18.44
CA ARG A 278 0.74 24.80 -18.38
C ARG A 278 -0.59 24.12 -18.04
N ARG A 279 -0.85 22.91 -18.56
CA ARG A 279 -2.06 22.14 -18.25
C ARG A 279 -2.11 21.73 -16.78
N LEU A 280 -0.99 21.27 -16.22
CA LEU A 280 -0.88 20.88 -14.82
C LEU A 280 -1.00 22.09 -13.91
N ALA A 281 -0.37 23.22 -14.27
CA ALA A 281 -0.45 24.45 -13.50
C ALA A 281 -1.88 25.06 -13.42
N ARG A 282 -2.83 24.62 -14.25
CA ARG A 282 -4.24 25.06 -14.15
C ARG A 282 -4.99 24.44 -12.98
N SER A 283 -4.55 23.29 -12.46
CA SER A 283 -5.22 22.65 -11.31
C SER A 283 -4.75 23.19 -9.96
N LEU A 284 -3.74 24.06 -9.94
CA LEU A 284 -3.08 24.55 -8.73
C LEU A 284 -3.71 25.85 -8.20
N ASP A 285 -3.62 26.01 -6.89
CA ASP A 285 -4.18 27.09 -6.07
C ASP A 285 -5.71 27.20 -6.18
N ALA A 286 -6.37 26.07 -6.41
CA ALA A 286 -7.81 26.01 -6.65
C ALA A 286 -8.58 26.53 -5.42
N GLY A 287 -9.38 27.59 -5.60
CA GLY A 287 -10.17 28.21 -4.53
C GLY A 287 -9.44 29.29 -3.74
N ARG A 288 -8.20 29.65 -4.10
CA ARG A 288 -7.53 30.85 -3.58
C ARG A 288 -8.02 32.10 -4.31
N ASP A 289 -8.19 33.19 -3.57
CA ASP A 289 -8.51 34.49 -4.15
C ASP A 289 -7.41 34.93 -5.14
N PRO A 290 -7.77 35.53 -6.29
CA PRO A 290 -6.79 36.02 -7.25
C PRO A 290 -5.79 36.98 -6.59
N SER A 291 -4.51 36.64 -6.70
CA SER A 291 -3.40 37.44 -6.17
C SER A 291 -2.25 37.48 -7.17
N PRO A 292 -1.46 38.58 -7.22
CA PRO A 292 -0.25 38.65 -8.05
C PRO A 292 0.78 37.58 -7.70
N GLU A 293 0.83 37.20 -6.42
CA GLU A 293 1.77 36.20 -5.92
C GLU A 293 1.21 34.79 -6.16
N PRO A 294 2.03 33.85 -6.65
CA PRO A 294 1.63 32.45 -6.77
C PRO A 294 1.23 31.89 -5.39
N GLY A 295 0.21 31.04 -5.35
CA GLY A 295 -0.11 30.34 -4.13
C GLY A 295 0.92 29.24 -3.83
N PRO A 296 0.82 28.61 -2.64
CA PRO A 296 1.78 27.62 -2.17
C PRO A 296 2.02 26.48 -3.17
N GLU A 297 0.96 25.95 -3.77
CA GLU A 297 1.07 24.84 -4.71
C GLU A 297 1.84 25.29 -5.95
N ARG A 298 1.50 26.44 -6.53
CA ARG A 298 2.22 26.95 -7.70
C ARG A 298 3.67 27.33 -7.39
N GLN A 299 4.00 27.76 -6.19
CA GLN A 299 5.39 27.99 -5.76
C GLN A 299 6.17 26.67 -5.76
N MET A 300 5.61 25.60 -5.19
CA MET A 300 6.22 24.27 -5.21
C MET A 300 6.47 23.77 -6.65
N PHE A 301 5.48 23.92 -7.53
CA PHE A 301 5.59 23.46 -8.91
C PHE A 301 6.60 24.28 -9.73
N ARG A 302 6.78 25.56 -9.42
CA ARG A 302 7.81 26.42 -10.04
C ARG A 302 9.22 25.99 -9.64
N ALA A 303 9.47 25.73 -8.36
CA ALA A 303 10.76 25.23 -7.88
C ALA A 303 11.13 23.89 -8.57
N TYR A 304 10.16 22.99 -8.69
CA TYR A 304 10.34 21.74 -9.45
C TYR A 304 10.70 21.97 -10.94
N ARG A 305 10.08 22.96 -11.61
CA ARG A 305 10.42 23.29 -13.00
C ARG A 305 11.85 23.78 -13.17
N GLU A 306 12.38 24.51 -12.20
CA GLU A 306 13.77 24.96 -12.21
C GLU A 306 14.72 23.75 -12.13
N LEU A 307 14.42 22.78 -11.27
CA LEU A 307 15.17 21.52 -11.20
C LEU A 307 15.11 20.72 -12.51
N LEU A 308 13.96 20.67 -13.17
CA LEU A 308 13.85 20.07 -14.51
C LEU A 308 14.71 20.79 -15.56
N THR A 309 14.86 22.10 -15.43
CA THR A 309 15.70 22.89 -16.34
C THR A 309 17.18 22.62 -16.10
N GLU A 310 17.57 22.38 -14.85
CA GLU A 310 18.94 22.12 -14.42
C GLU A 310 19.40 20.68 -14.70
N HIS A 311 18.57 19.69 -14.38
CA HIS A 311 18.94 18.27 -14.44
C HIS A 311 18.28 17.50 -15.59
N GLY A 312 17.37 18.14 -16.33
CA GLY A 312 16.69 17.54 -17.48
C GLY A 312 15.46 16.70 -17.14
N PHE A 313 14.83 16.14 -18.18
CA PHE A 313 13.52 15.49 -18.09
C PHE A 313 13.56 14.05 -17.53
N GLY A 314 14.74 13.53 -17.23
CA GLY A 314 14.90 12.21 -16.59
C GLY A 314 14.51 12.18 -15.10
N LEU A 315 14.27 13.34 -14.49
CA LEU A 315 13.78 13.41 -13.11
C LEU A 315 12.37 12.82 -12.99
N PRO A 316 12.02 12.24 -11.82
CA PRO A 316 10.68 11.77 -11.53
C PRO A 316 9.66 12.92 -11.62
N ALA A 317 8.50 12.63 -12.22
CA ALA A 317 7.44 13.61 -12.40
C ALA A 317 6.84 14.02 -11.05
N LEU A 318 6.79 15.33 -10.78
CA LEU A 318 5.97 15.90 -9.71
C LEU A 318 4.55 16.12 -10.22
N ILE A 319 3.61 15.26 -9.80
CA ILE A 319 2.26 15.19 -10.36
C ILE A 319 1.28 15.89 -9.43
N PRO A 320 0.60 16.96 -9.86
CA PRO A 320 -0.32 17.69 -8.98
C PRO A 320 -1.73 17.10 -8.92
N GLN A 321 -2.41 17.37 -7.81
CA GLN A 321 -3.85 17.17 -7.60
C GLN A 321 -4.30 15.74 -7.89
N VAL A 322 -3.75 14.78 -7.15
CA VAL A 322 -3.90 13.35 -7.43
C VAL A 322 -4.99 12.71 -6.60
N TYR A 323 -5.91 11.99 -7.25
CA TYR A 323 -6.95 11.22 -6.56
C TYR A 323 -6.41 9.83 -6.16
N LEU A 324 -6.11 9.62 -4.87
CA LEU A 324 -5.63 8.33 -4.33
C LEU A 324 -6.76 7.44 -3.84
N HIS A 325 -7.74 8.04 -3.16
CA HIS A 325 -8.87 7.32 -2.57
C HIS A 325 -10.15 7.86 -3.17
N TYR A 326 -10.90 7.02 -3.88
CA TYR A 326 -12.20 7.40 -4.42
C TYR A 326 -13.32 6.76 -3.62
N ASP A 327 -14.17 7.60 -3.04
CA ASP A 327 -15.43 7.19 -2.42
C ASP A 327 -16.56 7.39 -3.43
N PRO A 328 -17.19 6.31 -3.94
CA PRO A 328 -18.29 6.41 -4.91
C PRO A 328 -19.59 6.93 -4.30
N TYR A 329 -19.70 7.04 -2.97
CA TYR A 329 -20.95 7.46 -2.31
C TYR A 329 -20.89 8.92 -1.88
N THR A 330 -21.91 9.70 -2.27
CA THR A 330 -22.07 11.10 -1.86
C THR A 330 -22.44 11.21 -0.38
N ARG A 331 -22.09 12.36 0.26
CA ARG A 331 -22.37 12.66 1.68
C ARG A 331 -23.82 12.35 2.12
N GLY A 332 -24.80 12.45 1.22
CA GLY A 332 -26.22 12.15 1.51
C GLY A 332 -26.53 10.65 1.70
N HIS A 333 -25.70 9.75 1.19
CA HIS A 333 -25.91 8.29 1.30
C HIS A 333 -25.29 7.66 2.56
N ARG A 334 -24.49 8.40 3.34
CA ARG A 334 -23.80 7.92 4.56
C ARG A 334 -24.26 8.60 5.85
N ALA A 335 -25.55 8.69 6.10
CA ALA A 335 -26.04 9.25 7.37
C ALA A 335 -25.67 8.38 8.61
N THR A 336 -25.21 7.13 8.42
CA THR A 336 -25.08 6.13 9.50
C THR A 336 -23.75 5.35 9.55
N ALA A 337 -22.80 5.58 8.65
CA ALA A 337 -21.49 4.93 8.67
C ALA A 337 -20.37 5.97 8.61
N ALA A 338 -19.22 5.67 9.21
CA ALA A 338 -18.04 6.54 9.30
C ALA A 338 -17.88 7.40 8.03
N GLY A 339 -17.75 8.71 8.25
CA GLY A 339 -17.88 9.76 7.24
C GLY A 339 -17.03 9.55 5.97
N PRO A 340 -17.23 10.37 4.92
CA PRO A 340 -16.51 10.23 3.66
C PRO A 340 -15.00 10.10 3.93
N LEU A 341 -14.30 9.27 3.16
CA LEU A 341 -12.83 9.16 3.22
C LEU A 341 -12.26 10.58 3.20
N ALA A 342 -11.75 11.03 4.34
CA ALA A 342 -11.13 12.32 4.47
C ALA A 342 -9.81 12.25 3.68
N ARG A 343 -9.60 13.26 2.82
CA ARG A 343 -8.52 13.35 1.80
C ARG A 343 -8.56 12.32 0.68
N GLN A 344 -9.43 12.56 -0.29
CA GLN A 344 -9.49 11.82 -1.55
C GLN A 344 -8.43 12.27 -2.57
N ARG A 345 -8.03 13.53 -2.48
CA ARG A 345 -7.10 14.21 -3.39
C ARG A 345 -5.90 14.71 -2.59
N MET A 346 -4.70 14.38 -3.05
CA MET A 346 -3.42 14.86 -2.51
C MET A 346 -2.88 16.00 -3.38
N ASP A 347 -2.11 16.91 -2.80
CA ASP A 347 -1.58 18.07 -3.53
C ASP A 347 -0.55 17.64 -4.57
N TYR A 348 0.38 16.75 -4.22
CA TYR A 348 1.35 16.16 -5.16
C TYR A 348 1.66 14.69 -4.90
N LEU A 349 2.02 13.99 -5.98
CA LEU A 349 2.56 12.63 -5.98
C LEU A 349 3.82 12.55 -6.85
N MET A 350 4.81 11.78 -6.41
CA MET A 350 5.92 11.29 -7.23
C MET A 350 5.93 9.77 -7.21
N LEU A 351 6.03 9.16 -8.38
CA LEU A 351 6.17 7.70 -8.54
C LEU A 351 7.64 7.41 -8.84
N LEU A 352 8.36 6.94 -7.82
CA LEU A 352 9.81 6.81 -7.85
C LEU A 352 10.25 5.36 -8.14
N ARG A 353 11.56 5.17 -8.31
CA ARG A 353 12.23 3.87 -8.40
C ARG A 353 11.88 2.97 -7.22
N GLY A 354 11.89 1.66 -7.46
CA GLY A 354 11.62 0.67 -6.40
C GLY A 354 10.18 0.71 -5.88
N ARG A 355 9.21 1.13 -6.72
CA ARG A 355 7.77 1.22 -6.36
C ARG A 355 7.48 2.17 -5.19
N ARG A 356 8.40 3.07 -4.88
CA ARG A 356 8.23 4.11 -3.85
C ARG A 356 7.27 5.17 -4.36
N ARG A 357 6.29 5.54 -3.51
CA ARG A 357 5.32 6.58 -3.82
C ARG A 357 5.44 7.68 -2.79
N LEU A 358 5.85 8.87 -3.24
CA LEU A 358 6.04 10.03 -2.37
C LEU A 358 4.88 10.99 -2.55
N VAL A 359 4.17 11.28 -1.47
CA VAL A 359 3.09 12.25 -1.40
C VAL A 359 3.59 13.51 -0.71
N ILE A 360 3.31 14.66 -1.32
CA ILE A 360 3.53 15.96 -0.70
C ILE A 360 2.19 16.65 -0.51
N GLU A 361 1.98 17.17 0.70
CA GLU A 361 0.79 17.90 1.10
C GLU A 361 1.20 19.29 1.60
N ILE A 362 0.44 20.32 1.23
CA ILE A 362 0.62 21.69 1.67
C ILE A 362 -0.54 22.06 2.60
N ASP A 363 -0.26 22.04 3.90
CA ASP A 363 -1.26 22.21 4.92
C ASP A 363 -1.60 23.68 5.21
N GLY A 364 -2.82 24.08 4.85
CA GLY A 364 -3.41 25.35 5.26
C GLY A 364 -4.12 25.27 6.61
N LYS A 365 -4.51 26.43 7.16
CA LYS A 365 -5.24 26.52 8.45
C LYS A 365 -6.50 25.63 8.51
N HIS A 366 -7.16 25.44 7.37
CA HIS A 366 -8.36 24.61 7.25
C HIS A 366 -8.11 23.12 7.55
N HIS A 367 -6.86 22.66 7.58
CA HIS A 367 -6.53 21.27 7.93
C HIS A 367 -6.43 21.01 9.43
N TYR A 368 -6.21 22.05 10.25
CA TYR A 368 -5.96 21.87 11.69
C TYR A 368 -6.69 22.91 12.56
N ALA A 369 -7.53 23.77 11.98
CA ALA A 369 -8.29 24.79 12.69
C ALA A 369 -9.78 24.76 12.30
N ASP A 370 -10.63 24.98 13.29
CA ASP A 370 -12.05 25.28 13.11
C ASP A 370 -12.19 26.81 13.00
N GLY A 371 -12.26 27.32 11.77
CA GLY A 371 -12.18 28.77 11.49
C GLY A 371 -10.77 29.30 11.77
N ASP A 372 -10.66 30.25 12.70
CA ASP A 372 -9.37 30.81 13.12
C ASP A 372 -8.82 30.17 14.41
N ARG A 373 -9.51 29.17 14.98
CA ARG A 373 -9.07 28.49 16.21
C ARG A 373 -8.48 27.12 15.90
N ALA A 374 -7.23 26.90 16.30
CA ALA A 374 -6.60 25.58 16.22
C ALA A 374 -7.45 24.50 16.92
N SER A 375 -7.52 23.32 16.31
CA SER A 375 -8.37 22.21 16.70
C SER A 375 -7.52 20.94 16.86
N PRO A 376 -7.21 20.52 18.11
CA PRO A 376 -6.45 19.29 18.37
C PRO A 376 -7.08 18.04 17.75
N ARG A 377 -8.42 18.03 17.59
CA ARG A 377 -9.16 16.96 16.94
C ARG A 377 -8.83 16.85 15.45
N LEU A 378 -8.92 17.96 14.70
CA LEU A 378 -8.58 17.98 13.27
C LEU A 378 -7.11 17.62 13.04
N TYR A 379 -6.22 18.12 13.91
CA TYR A 379 -4.81 17.72 13.88
C TYR A 379 -4.62 16.21 14.07
N ALA A 380 -5.28 15.61 15.06
CA ALA A 380 -5.18 14.17 15.32
C ALA A 380 -5.77 13.32 14.18
N GLU A 381 -6.85 13.78 13.53
CA GLU A 381 -7.43 13.17 12.33
C GLU A 381 -6.44 13.20 11.16
N MET A 382 -5.86 14.36 10.85
CA MET A 382 -4.81 14.51 9.83
C MET A 382 -3.61 13.59 10.08
N MET A 383 -3.13 13.51 11.33
CA MET A 383 -2.02 12.63 11.67
C MET A 383 -2.38 11.15 11.59
N ARG A 384 -3.65 10.78 11.78
CA ARG A 384 -4.12 9.40 11.60
C ARG A 384 -4.08 9.00 10.12
N GLU A 385 -4.49 9.89 9.23
CA GLU A 385 -4.43 9.69 7.78
C GLU A 385 -2.98 9.56 7.29
N ASP A 386 -2.09 10.43 7.78
CA ASP A 386 -0.65 10.36 7.48
C ASP A 386 -0.07 8.98 7.84
N ARG A 387 -0.35 8.49 9.06
CA ARG A 387 0.08 7.16 9.48
C ARG A 387 -0.51 6.06 8.61
N ALA A 388 -1.78 6.17 8.21
CA ALA A 388 -2.42 5.18 7.35
C ALA A 388 -1.70 5.09 5.98
N LEU A 389 -1.42 6.24 5.35
CA LEU A 389 -0.67 6.30 4.09
C LEU A 389 0.75 5.72 4.23
N ARG A 390 1.46 6.07 5.30
CA ARG A 390 2.79 5.50 5.57
C ARG A 390 2.77 3.99 5.74
N LEU A 391 1.78 3.49 6.48
CA LEU A 391 1.59 2.05 6.66
C LEU A 391 1.17 1.34 5.36
N ASP A 392 0.64 2.07 4.39
CA ASP A 392 0.34 1.57 3.04
C ASP A 392 1.54 1.69 2.08
N GLY A 393 2.69 2.17 2.56
CA GLY A 393 3.96 2.22 1.84
C GLY A 393 4.27 3.56 1.18
N TYR A 394 3.49 4.61 1.45
CA TYR A 394 3.77 5.96 0.96
C TYR A 394 4.81 6.67 1.83
N GLU A 395 5.68 7.44 1.20
CA GLU A 395 6.45 8.49 1.87
C GLU A 395 5.61 9.75 1.89
N VAL A 396 5.29 10.28 3.07
CA VAL A 396 4.47 11.48 3.19
C VAL A 396 5.33 12.63 3.70
N PHE A 397 5.28 13.77 3.02
CA PHE A 397 5.90 15.02 3.45
C PHE A 397 4.85 16.13 3.50
N ARG A 398 4.84 16.89 4.59
CA ARG A 398 3.88 17.96 4.83
C ARG A 398 4.62 19.27 4.96
N PHE A 399 4.13 20.28 4.25
CA PHE A 399 4.59 21.66 4.35
C PHE A 399 3.49 22.49 4.99
N GLY A 400 3.83 23.39 5.91
CA GLY A 400 2.87 24.33 6.44
C GLY A 400 2.65 25.47 5.45
N GLY A 401 1.44 26.06 5.43
CA GLY A 401 1.19 27.25 4.62
C GLY A 401 2.12 28.43 4.94
N TYR A 402 2.69 28.47 6.15
CA TYR A 402 3.68 29.47 6.56
C TYR A 402 5.00 29.36 5.79
N ASP A 403 5.35 28.15 5.34
CA ASP A 403 6.56 27.89 4.55
C ASP A 403 6.55 28.61 3.19
N PHE A 404 5.37 29.10 2.75
CA PHE A 404 5.14 29.75 1.47
C PHE A 404 4.78 31.24 1.58
N CYS A 405 4.97 31.84 2.76
CA CYS A 405 4.70 33.27 2.98
C CYS A 405 5.69 34.20 2.26
N ASP A 406 6.93 33.77 2.03
CA ASP A 406 7.95 34.50 1.28
C ASP A 406 8.37 33.65 0.08
N ALA A 407 8.15 34.18 -1.13
CA ALA A 407 8.35 33.40 -2.36
C ALA A 407 9.81 33.03 -2.62
N ALA A 408 10.78 33.84 -2.20
CA ALA A 408 12.19 33.55 -2.40
C ALA A 408 12.66 32.48 -1.41
N GLN A 409 12.26 32.60 -0.14
CA GLN A 409 12.57 31.60 0.88
C GLN A 409 11.90 30.26 0.58
N ALA A 410 10.63 30.29 0.14
CA ALA A 410 9.90 29.10 -0.26
C ALA A 410 10.56 28.38 -1.45
N ASN A 411 11.03 29.13 -2.45
CA ASN A 411 11.74 28.53 -3.59
C ASN A 411 13.01 27.82 -3.13
N THR A 412 13.87 28.47 -2.35
CA THR A 412 15.10 27.86 -1.81
C THR A 412 14.78 26.59 -1.00
N MET A 413 13.84 26.69 -0.07
CA MET A 413 13.45 25.57 0.79
C MET A 413 12.90 24.38 -0.02
N VAL A 414 12.00 24.63 -0.97
CA VAL A 414 11.42 23.54 -1.79
C VAL A 414 12.49 22.91 -2.67
N ARG A 415 13.39 23.70 -3.24
CA ARG A 415 14.51 23.17 -4.02
C ARG A 415 15.41 22.27 -3.18
N ASP A 416 15.85 22.75 -2.02
CA ASP A 416 16.71 21.99 -1.10
C ASP A 416 16.05 20.66 -0.69
N PHE A 417 14.75 20.70 -0.40
CA PHE A 417 13.96 19.51 -0.11
C PHE A 417 13.91 18.53 -1.29
N LEU A 418 13.53 19.00 -2.48
CA LEU A 418 13.41 18.14 -3.65
C LEU A 418 14.76 17.57 -4.07
N GLU A 419 15.84 18.34 -4.02
CA GLU A 419 17.19 17.83 -4.27
C GLU A 419 17.58 16.74 -3.26
N SER A 420 17.25 16.93 -1.97
CA SER A 420 17.49 15.92 -0.92
C SER A 420 16.71 14.63 -1.19
N VAL A 421 15.45 14.73 -1.58
CA VAL A 421 14.62 13.59 -2.01
C VAL A 421 15.24 12.89 -3.21
N LEU A 422 15.61 13.65 -4.24
CA LEU A 422 16.18 13.11 -5.48
C LEU A 422 17.52 12.39 -5.23
N ARG A 423 18.38 12.93 -4.34
CA ARG A 423 19.64 12.26 -3.92
C ARG A 423 19.37 10.99 -3.13
N THR A 424 18.45 11.05 -2.16
CA THR A 424 18.07 9.89 -1.34
C THR A 424 17.57 8.73 -2.19
N HIS A 425 16.86 9.04 -3.28
CA HIS A 425 16.31 8.06 -4.21
C HIS A 425 17.20 7.78 -5.44
N GLY A 426 18.44 8.26 -5.43
CA GLY A 426 19.46 7.93 -6.45
C GLY A 426 19.23 8.55 -7.83
N TYR A 427 18.49 9.66 -7.92
CA TYR A 427 18.32 10.43 -9.16
C TYR A 427 19.41 11.50 -9.35
N LEU A 428 19.99 11.98 -8.25
CA LEU A 428 21.12 12.92 -8.24
C LEU A 428 22.32 12.30 -7.52
N PRO A 429 23.56 12.66 -7.88
CA PRO A 429 24.75 12.17 -7.19
C PRO A 429 24.76 12.59 -5.71
N ALA A 430 25.46 11.84 -4.86
CA ALA A 430 25.75 12.29 -3.50
C ALA A 430 26.58 13.60 -3.54
N PRO A 431 26.43 14.49 -2.53
CA PRO A 431 27.16 15.75 -2.46
C PRO A 431 28.68 15.58 -2.39
#